data_AF-H1YBL7-F1
#
_entry.id   AF-H1YBL7-F1
#
_cell.length_a   1.000
_cell.length_b   1.000
_cell.length_c   1.000
_cell.angle_alpha   90.00
_cell.angle_beta   90.00
_cell.angle_gamma   90.00
#
_symmetry.space_group_name_H-M   'P 1'
#
loop_
_entity.id
_entity.type
_entity.pdbx_description
1 polymer ?
#
loop_
_entity_poly.entity_id
_entity_poly.type
_entity_poly.pdbx_seq_one_letter_code
_entity_poly.pdbx_strand_id
1 'polypeptide(L)'
;MKKRKNRINRISIFLDEVGLDQLELAKLLKVTNDTVSRWCRNATQPSLKSLSKIAELGHIDIRALLEPTEWDDNPSPIEIYLENKAKKELEDKKLAKQQIKKSK
;
A
#
# COMPACT_ATOMS: atom_id res chain seq x y z
N MET A 1 2.28 1.36 -24.35
CA MET A 1 2.70 2.37 -23.35
C MET A 1 3.68 1.70 -22.38
N LYS A 2 4.85 2.30 -22.09
CA LYS A 2 5.80 1.74 -21.10
C LYS A 2 5.09 1.62 -19.75
N LYS A 3 5.03 0.41 -19.16
CA LYS A 3 4.58 0.20 -17.76
C LYS A 3 5.32 1.22 -16.89
N ARG A 4 4.60 2.16 -16.28
CA ARG A 4 5.19 3.07 -15.31
C ARG A 4 5.73 2.19 -14.18
N LYS A 5 7.03 2.30 -13.91
CA LYS A 5 7.71 1.69 -12.75
C LYS A 5 6.81 1.88 -11.53
N ASN A 6 6.49 0.82 -10.78
CA ASN A 6 5.58 0.83 -9.63
C ASN A 6 5.90 1.98 -8.67
N ARG A 7 5.28 3.14 -8.87
CA ARG A 7 5.37 4.28 -7.96
C ARG A 7 4.34 4.04 -6.87
N ILE A 8 4.73 4.31 -5.63
CA ILE A 8 3.89 4.14 -4.45
C ILE A 8 3.50 5.52 -3.91
N ASN A 9 4.46 6.44 -3.86
CA ASN A 9 4.21 7.83 -3.48
C ASN A 9 4.36 8.77 -4.68
N ARG A 10 3.72 9.93 -4.58
CA ARG A 10 3.77 11.02 -5.57
C ARG A 10 4.33 12.32 -5.01
N ILE A 11 5.29 12.23 -4.07
CA ILE A 11 5.92 13.41 -3.43
C ILE A 11 6.54 14.34 -4.47
N SER A 12 7.19 13.82 -5.50
CA SER A 12 7.75 14.66 -6.57
C SER A 12 6.69 15.52 -7.25
N ILE A 13 5.50 14.94 -7.49
CA ILE A 13 4.39 15.66 -8.13
C ILE A 13 3.84 16.71 -7.18
N PHE A 14 3.67 16.36 -5.90
CA PHE A 14 3.26 17.33 -4.88
C PHE A 14 4.22 18.52 -4.81
N LEU A 15 5.54 18.28 -4.81
CA LEU A 15 6.56 19.32 -4.81
C LEU A 15 6.43 20.26 -6.03
N ASP A 16 6.22 19.69 -7.21
CA ASP A 16 5.98 20.46 -8.43
C ASP A 16 4.67 21.27 -8.35
N GLU A 17 3.60 20.69 -7.78
CA GLU A 17 2.28 21.34 -7.59
C GLU A 17 2.35 22.55 -6.64
N VAL A 18 3.16 22.46 -5.57
CA VAL A 18 3.32 23.56 -4.59
C VAL A 18 4.50 24.49 -4.88
N GLY A 19 5.31 24.19 -5.90
CA GLY A 19 6.48 25.00 -6.28
C GLY A 19 7.63 24.95 -5.28
N LEU A 20 7.82 23.82 -4.59
CA LEU A 20 8.82 23.65 -3.53
C LEU A 20 9.90 22.65 -3.97
N ASP A 21 11.17 22.94 -3.72
CA ASP A 21 12.27 22.06 -4.12
C ASP A 21 12.60 20.97 -3.09
N GLN A 22 13.37 19.95 -3.49
CA GLN A 22 13.74 18.83 -2.60
C GLN A 22 14.58 19.28 -1.39
N LEU A 23 15.37 20.34 -1.51
CA LEU A 23 16.22 20.88 -0.45
C LEU A 23 15.39 21.65 0.59
N GLU A 24 14.39 22.40 0.14
CA GLU A 24 13.41 23.09 0.98
C GLU A 24 12.61 22.09 1.81
N LEU A 25 12.10 21.02 1.19
CA LEU A 25 11.36 19.98 1.92
C LEU A 25 12.25 19.31 2.95
N ALA A 26 13.50 19.02 2.59
CA ALA A 26 14.47 18.41 3.50
C ALA A 26 14.72 19.29 4.74
N LYS A 27 14.86 20.61 4.55
CA LYS A 27 15.00 21.58 5.64
C LYS A 27 13.76 21.61 6.54
N LEU A 28 12.56 21.70 5.97
CA LEU A 28 11.29 21.73 6.70
C LEU A 28 11.10 20.47 7.55
N LEU A 29 11.46 19.30 7.02
CA LEU A 29 11.30 18.02 7.70
C LEU A 29 12.48 17.63 8.59
N LYS A 30 13.57 18.41 8.58
CA LYS A 30 14.85 18.12 9.26
C LYS A 30 15.42 16.74 8.87
N VAL A 31 15.44 16.45 7.57
CA VAL A 31 16.04 15.25 6.96
C VAL A 31 17.09 15.63 5.92
N THR A 32 17.84 14.67 5.38
CA THR A 32 18.81 14.94 4.33
C THR A 32 18.14 15.14 2.97
N ASN A 33 18.75 15.93 2.09
CA ASN A 33 18.28 16.09 0.70
C ASN A 33 18.27 14.74 -0.05
N ASP A 34 19.26 13.87 0.18
CA ASP A 34 19.28 12.50 -0.38
C ASP A 34 18.03 11.70 0.02
N THR A 35 17.60 11.80 1.29
CA THR A 35 16.38 11.14 1.77
C THR A 35 15.16 11.56 0.95
N VAL A 36 14.98 12.87 0.75
CA VAL A 36 13.88 13.42 -0.05
C VAL A 36 14.01 13.02 -1.53
N SER A 37 15.22 13.04 -2.09
CA SER A 37 15.49 12.61 -3.46
C SER A 37 15.10 11.15 -3.69
N ARG A 38 15.43 10.27 -2.74
CA ARG A 38 15.04 8.86 -2.77
C ARG A 38 13.53 8.68 -2.66
N TRP A 39 12.84 9.50 -1.87
CA TRP A 39 11.37 9.50 -1.82
C TRP A 39 10.76 9.91 -3.16
N CYS A 40 11.21 11.03 -3.75
CA CYS A 40 10.72 11.53 -5.03
C CYS A 40 10.90 10.51 -6.17
N ARG A 41 12.03 9.80 -6.18
CA ARG A 41 12.33 8.73 -7.15
C ARG A 41 11.72 7.38 -6.78
N ASN A 42 10.93 7.30 -5.71
CA ASN A 42 10.33 6.08 -5.17
C ASN A 42 11.35 4.96 -4.87
N ALA A 43 12.62 5.33 -4.62
CA ALA A 43 13.69 4.38 -4.26
C ALA A 43 13.56 3.90 -2.81
N THR A 44 13.07 4.75 -1.92
CA THR A 44 12.63 4.40 -0.56
C THR A 44 11.31 5.10 -0.28
N GLN A 45 10.51 4.54 0.61
CA GLN A 45 9.25 5.15 0.99
C GLN A 45 9.41 6.01 2.25
N PRO A 46 8.75 7.17 2.31
CA PRO A 46 8.60 7.91 3.56
C PRO A 46 7.82 7.07 4.59
N SER A 47 8.14 7.24 5.87
CA SER A 47 7.27 6.71 6.93
C SER A 47 5.91 7.40 6.90
N LEU A 48 4.88 6.77 7.49
CA LEU A 48 3.57 7.42 7.69
C LEU A 48 3.69 8.75 8.45
N LYS A 49 4.61 8.84 9.42
CA LYS A 49 4.89 10.08 10.16
C LYS A 49 5.47 11.17 9.26
N SER A 50 6.33 10.80 8.31
CA SER A 50 6.88 11.74 7.32
C SER A 50 5.82 12.20 6.33
N LEU A 51 4.99 11.27 5.82
CA LEU A 51 3.86 11.60 4.94
C LEU A 51 2.87 12.54 5.64
N SER A 52 2.54 12.28 6.91
CA SER A 52 1.66 13.14 7.69
C SER A 52 2.20 14.57 7.81
N LYS A 53 3.51 14.75 8.03
CA LYS A 53 4.13 16.08 8.07
C LYS A 53 4.10 16.78 6.71
N ILE A 54 4.34 16.05 5.63
CA ILE A 54 4.25 16.62 4.27
C ILE A 54 2.81 17.06 3.98
N ALA A 55 1.83 16.25 4.36
CA ALA A 55 0.41 16.55 4.19
C ALA A 55 -0.01 17.78 5.01
N GLU A 56 0.51 17.92 6.24
CA GLU A 56 0.33 19.10 7.08
C GLU A 56 0.91 20.37 6.44
N LEU A 57 2.13 20.31 5.89
CA LEU A 57 2.75 21.43 5.18
C LEU A 57 1.92 21.90 3.98
N GLY A 58 1.29 20.96 3.26
CA GLY A 58 0.45 21.26 2.10
C GLY A 58 -1.03 21.50 2.41
N HIS A 59 -1.48 21.35 3.65
CA HIS A 59 -2.89 21.31 4.03
C HIS A 59 -3.74 20.36 3.16
N ILE A 60 -3.19 19.19 2.81
CA ILE A 60 -3.85 18.17 1.99
C ILE A 60 -4.13 16.89 2.78
N ASP A 61 -5.02 16.04 2.27
CA ASP A 61 -5.20 14.69 2.79
C ASP A 61 -3.92 13.86 2.53
N ILE A 62 -3.45 13.12 3.53
CA ILE A 62 -2.26 12.26 3.42
C ILE A 62 -2.33 11.28 2.23
N ARG A 63 -3.53 10.83 1.85
CA ARG A 63 -3.77 9.93 0.71
C ARG A 63 -3.44 10.59 -0.63
N ALA A 64 -3.50 11.93 -0.72
CA ALA A 64 -3.11 12.66 -1.93
C ALA A 64 -1.60 12.56 -2.23
N LEU A 65 -0.79 12.09 -1.28
CA LEU A 65 0.63 11.81 -1.47
C LEU A 65 0.91 10.39 -1.99
N LEU A 66 -0.11 9.55 -2.17
CA LEU A 66 0.01 8.18 -2.63
C LEU A 66 -0.49 8.02 -4.07
N GLU A 67 0.08 7.06 -4.77
CA GLU A 67 -0.43 6.61 -6.07
C GLU A 67 -1.60 5.63 -5.83
N PRO A 68 -2.68 5.70 -6.64
CA PRO A 68 -3.75 4.73 -6.56
C PRO A 68 -3.25 3.35 -6.98
N THR A 69 -3.78 2.31 -6.33
CA THR A 69 -3.56 0.92 -6.73
C THR A 69 -4.52 0.51 -7.83
N GLU A 70 -4.04 -0.24 -8.80
CA GLU A 70 -4.86 -0.87 -9.84
C GLU A 70 -4.84 -2.39 -9.62
N TRP A 71 -6.00 -3.01 -9.69
CA TRP A 71 -6.19 -4.45 -9.56
C TRP A 71 -7.01 -4.94 -10.76
N ASP A 72 -6.81 -6.19 -11.16
CA ASP A 72 -7.68 -6.81 -12.15
C ASP A 72 -8.98 -7.31 -11.48
N ASP A 73 -9.95 -7.73 -12.29
CA ASP A 73 -11.25 -8.22 -11.79
C ASP A 73 -11.17 -9.65 -11.22
N ASN A 74 -9.97 -10.23 -11.07
CA ASN A 74 -9.85 -11.57 -10.50
C ASN A 74 -10.03 -11.54 -8.98
N PRO A 75 -10.49 -12.64 -8.36
CA PRO A 75 -10.51 -12.76 -6.91
C PRO A 75 -9.14 -12.49 -6.30
N SER A 76 -9.13 -11.64 -5.29
CA SER A 76 -7.93 -11.31 -4.53
C SER A 76 -7.36 -12.53 -3.81
N PRO A 77 -6.05 -12.54 -3.47
CA PRO A 77 -5.44 -13.65 -2.76
C PRO A 77 -6.14 -13.99 -1.43
N ILE A 78 -6.73 -13.00 -0.76
CA ILE A 78 -7.47 -13.24 0.48
C ILE A 78 -8.83 -13.90 0.23
N GLU A 79 -9.53 -13.53 -0.84
CA GLU A 79 -10.77 -14.19 -1.23
C GLU A 79 -10.52 -15.66 -1.56
N ILE A 80 -9.48 -15.95 -2.36
CA ILE A 80 -9.06 -17.32 -2.68
C ILE A 80 -8.74 -18.10 -1.40
N TYR A 81 -8.00 -17.49 -0.47
CA TYR A 81 -7.68 -18.14 0.81
C TYR A 81 -8.93 -18.45 1.64
N LEU A 82 -9.86 -17.50 1.75
CA LEU A 82 -11.09 -17.67 2.52
C LEU A 82 -12.00 -18.75 1.92
N GLU A 83 -12.12 -18.80 0.59
CA GLU A 83 -12.86 -19.86 -0.09
C GLU A 83 -12.26 -21.24 0.19
N ASN A 84 -10.93 -21.36 0.11
CA ASN A 84 -10.25 -22.62 0.36
C ASN A 84 -10.38 -23.06 1.83
N LYS A 85 -10.27 -22.11 2.75
CA LYS A 85 -10.50 -22.35 4.19
C LYS A 85 -11.91 -22.88 4.44
N ALA A 86 -12.92 -22.24 3.83
CA ALA A 86 -14.32 -22.67 3.96
C ALA A 86 -14.58 -24.07 3.37
N LYS A 87 -13.99 -24.38 2.20
CA LYS A 87 -14.07 -25.72 1.57
C LYS A 87 -13.49 -26.79 2.49
N LYS A 88 -12.31 -26.55 3.08
CA LYS A 88 -11.67 -27.46 4.02
C LYS A 88 -12.52 -27.70 5.27
N GLU A 89 -13.05 -26.65 5.89
CA GLU A 89 -13.91 -26.78 7.08
C GLU A 89 -15.18 -27.60 6.79
N LEU A 90 -15.72 -27.48 5.57
CA LEU A 90 -16.86 -28.29 5.14
C LEU A 90 -16.48 -29.76 4.96
N GLU A 91 -15.33 -30.05 4.38
CA GLU A 91 -14.79 -31.40 4.20
C GLU A 91 -14.53 -32.08 5.54
N ASP A 92 -13.88 -31.40 6.48
CA ASP A 92 -13.61 -31.90 7.83
C ASP A 92 -14.92 -32.22 8.57
N LYS A 93 -15.94 -31.34 8.48
CA LYS A 93 -17.28 -31.58 9.04
C LYS A 93 -17.98 -32.78 8.40
N LYS A 94 -17.83 -32.98 7.09
CA LYS A 94 -18.39 -34.15 6.38
C LYS A 94 -17.72 -35.44 6.86
N LEU A 95 -16.39 -35.44 7.00
CA LEU A 95 -15.62 -36.60 7.45
C LEU A 95 -15.98 -36.99 8.90
N ALA A 96 -16.08 -36.02 9.81
CA ALA A 96 -16.49 -36.26 11.19
C ALA A 96 -17.90 -36.89 11.28
N LYS A 97 -18.86 -36.40 10.49
CA LYS A 97 -20.22 -36.98 10.43
C LYS A 97 -20.24 -38.41 9.88
N GLN A 98 -19.38 -38.73 8.91
CA GLN A 98 -19.28 -40.10 8.38
C GLN A 98 -18.67 -41.08 9.38
N GLN A 99 -17.67 -40.66 10.15
CA GLN A 99 -17.06 -41.50 11.19
C GLN A 99 -18.08 -41.83 12.29
N ILE A 100 -18.88 -40.85 12.75
CA ILE A 100 -19.93 -41.07 13.76
C ILE A 100 -21.01 -42.06 13.28
N LYS A 101 -21.36 -42.05 11.97
CA LYS A 101 -22.34 -42.99 11.40
C LYS A 101 -21.80 -44.42 11.23
N LYS A 102 -20.49 -44.61 11.05
CA LYS A 102 -19.87 -45.94 10.91
C LYS A 102 -19.63 -46.64 12.25
N SER A 103 -19.64 -45.90 13.36
CA SER A 103 -19.46 -46.42 14.72
C SER A 103 -20.79 -46.66 15.46
N LYS A 104 -21.93 -46.51 14.80
CA LYS A 104 -23.27 -46.89 15.28
C LYS A 104 -23.76 -48.08 14.47
#